data_AF-A0A3M1JVC1-F1
#
_entry.id   AF-A0A3M1JVC1-F1
#
_cell.length_a   1.000
_cell.length_b   1.000
_cell.length_c   1.000
_cell.angle_alpha   90.00
_cell.angle_beta   90.00
_cell.angle_gamma   90.00
#
_symmetry.space_group_name_H-M   'P 1'
#
loop_
_entity.id
_entity.type
_entity.pdbx_description
1 polymer ?
#
loop_
_entity_poly.entity_id
_entity_poly.type
_entity_poly.pdbx_seq_one_letter_code
_entity_poly.pdbx_strand_id
1 'polypeptide(L)'
;MNDNGIGENHPRLATVVINHRFHGPPTSGNGGYTCGLVSQAINGVAEVTLLRPPPLDTPLVLEEDRDRVRLMDNGVEIAIGRPSTLKLDVPPPPPVEEARRAADRYSDFAPFFVPTCFVCGIDRKPGDGLCIHAGPLEGRTRPAVAAPWTIHQNLVGDDGRIRHEFLTAALDFSRLMA
;
A
#
# COMPACT_ATOMS: atom_id res chain seq x y z
N MET A 1 5.23 -44.54 28.02
CA MET A 1 4.09 -44.50 27.09
C MET A 1 3.88 -43.04 26.76
N ASN A 2 4.17 -42.70 25.51
CA ASN A 2 4.27 -41.32 25.04
C ASN A 2 2.85 -40.80 24.78
N ASP A 3 2.54 -39.61 25.29
CA ASP A 3 1.49 -38.76 24.73
C ASP A 3 2.14 -37.43 24.34
N ASN A 4 2.60 -37.40 23.09
CA ASN A 4 3.16 -36.20 22.45
C ASN A 4 1.99 -35.34 21.98
N GLY A 5 1.51 -34.45 22.84
CA GLY A 5 0.60 -33.37 22.47
C GLY A 5 1.29 -32.36 21.55
N ILE A 6 1.35 -32.67 20.26
CA ILE A 6 1.58 -31.68 19.20
C ILE A 6 0.33 -30.82 19.10
N GLY A 7 0.33 -29.67 19.80
CA GLY A 7 -0.70 -28.65 19.59
C GLY A 7 -0.64 -28.19 18.13
N GLU A 8 -1.62 -28.59 17.33
CA GLU A 8 -1.77 -28.12 15.95
C GLU A 8 -1.94 -26.60 15.97
N ASN A 9 -0.87 -25.90 15.58
CA ASN A 9 -0.86 -24.45 15.48
C ASN A 9 -1.63 -24.07 14.21
N HIS A 10 -2.96 -24.02 14.31
CA HIS A 10 -3.81 -23.64 13.19
C HIS A 10 -3.62 -22.14 12.87
N PRO A 11 -3.52 -21.76 11.58
CA PRO A 11 -3.41 -20.36 11.21
C PRO A 11 -4.66 -19.60 11.67
N ARG A 12 -4.49 -18.36 12.10
CA ARG A 12 -5.63 -17.46 12.35
C ARG A 12 -6.18 -17.04 10.99
N LEU A 13 -7.49 -17.15 10.82
CA LEU A 13 -8.17 -16.78 9.58
C LEU A 13 -8.98 -15.51 9.80
N ALA A 14 -8.85 -14.57 8.87
CA ALA A 14 -9.70 -13.39 8.78
C ALA A 14 -10.20 -13.22 7.33
N THR A 15 -11.35 -12.59 7.17
CA THR A 15 -11.85 -12.23 5.84
C THR A 15 -11.59 -10.76 5.58
N VAL A 16 -11.03 -10.45 4.41
CA VAL A 16 -10.82 -9.08 3.95
C VAL A 16 -11.48 -8.89 2.59
N VAL A 17 -11.97 -7.67 2.32
CA VAL A 17 -12.53 -7.29 1.02
C VAL A 17 -11.84 -6.00 0.59
N ILE A 18 -11.26 -6.01 -0.61
CA ILE A 18 -10.71 -4.81 -1.23
C ILE A 18 -11.85 -4.16 -2.01
N ASN A 19 -12.44 -3.10 -1.45
CA ASN A 19 -13.51 -2.39 -2.14
C ASN A 19 -13.01 -1.82 -3.49
N HIS A 20 -13.85 -1.86 -4.53
CA HIS A 20 -13.51 -1.35 -5.86
C HIS A 20 -12.96 0.07 -5.88
N ARG A 21 -13.29 0.94 -4.92
CA ARG A 21 -12.69 2.28 -4.84
C ARG A 21 -11.17 2.27 -4.62
N PHE A 22 -10.63 1.21 -4.01
CA PHE A 22 -9.22 1.06 -3.66
C PHE A 22 -8.39 0.40 -4.77
N HIS A 23 -8.78 0.60 -6.03
CA HIS A 23 -8.13 -0.04 -7.17
C HIS A 23 -6.89 0.72 -7.65
N GLY A 24 -5.90 0.01 -8.20
CA GLY A 24 -4.79 0.62 -8.95
C GLY A 24 -5.21 0.78 -10.41
N PRO A 25 -5.16 -0.30 -11.20
CA PRO A 25 -5.95 -0.47 -12.42
C PRO A 25 -7.44 -0.72 -12.11
N PRO A 26 -8.40 -0.42 -13.00
CA PRO A 26 -9.83 -0.55 -12.72
C PRO A 26 -10.29 -1.97 -12.33
N THR A 27 -9.52 -2.99 -12.70
CA THR A 27 -9.86 -4.41 -12.48
C THR A 27 -9.07 -5.07 -11.35
N SER A 28 -8.27 -4.33 -10.58
CA SER A 28 -7.39 -4.90 -9.56
C SER A 28 -7.18 -3.94 -8.38
N GLY A 29 -7.08 -4.49 -7.18
CA GLY A 29 -6.67 -3.77 -5.97
C GLY A 29 -5.36 -3.01 -6.16
N ASN A 30 -5.27 -1.83 -5.54
CA ASN A 30 -4.03 -1.06 -5.50
C ASN A 30 -2.95 -1.86 -4.73
N GLY A 31 -1.72 -1.84 -5.25
CA GLY A 31 -0.63 -2.65 -4.72
C GLY A 31 -0.32 -2.31 -3.26
N GLY A 32 0.05 -1.07 -2.98
CA GLY A 32 0.34 -0.60 -1.63
C GLY A 32 -0.83 -0.72 -0.66
N TYR A 33 -2.07 -0.50 -1.11
CA TYR A 33 -3.25 -0.76 -0.27
C TYR A 33 -3.34 -2.24 0.13
N THR A 34 -3.17 -3.14 -0.84
CA THR A 34 -3.22 -4.59 -0.61
C THR A 34 -2.07 -5.05 0.29
N CYS A 35 -0.84 -4.58 0.02
CA CYS A 35 0.32 -4.84 0.86
C CYS A 35 0.12 -4.29 2.28
N GLY A 36 -0.58 -3.16 2.41
CA GLY A 36 -0.99 -2.58 3.67
C GLY A 36 -1.92 -3.48 4.47
N LEU A 37 -2.95 -4.07 3.84
CA LEU A 37 -3.83 -5.03 4.50
C LEU A 37 -3.07 -6.27 5.00
N VAL A 38 -2.15 -6.80 4.19
CA VAL A 38 -1.35 -7.98 4.56
C VAL A 38 -0.36 -7.67 5.68
N SER A 39 0.31 -6.53 5.62
CA SER A 39 1.33 -6.15 6.60
C SER A 39 0.76 -5.78 7.97
N GLN A 40 -0.53 -5.46 8.09
CA GLN A 40 -1.18 -5.21 9.39
C GLN A 40 -1.12 -6.40 10.34
N ALA A 41 -1.11 -7.62 9.80
CA ALA A 41 -1.00 -8.84 10.59
C ALA A 41 0.45 -9.15 11.03
N ILE A 42 1.43 -8.34 10.62
CA ILE A 42 2.85 -8.55 10.92
C ILE A 42 3.31 -7.46 11.88
N ASN A 43 3.82 -7.89 13.04
CA ASN A 43 4.40 -6.97 14.01
C ASN A 43 5.75 -6.44 13.50
N GLY A 44 5.89 -5.12 13.39
CA GLY A 44 7.14 -4.46 13.02
C GLY A 44 7.30 -4.30 11.51
N VAL A 45 8.55 -4.42 11.03
CA VAL A 45 8.85 -4.26 9.59
C VAL A 45 8.39 -5.52 8.84
N ALA A 46 7.63 -5.31 7.78
CA ALA A 46 7.13 -6.37 6.91
C ALA A 46 7.71 -6.24 5.50
N GLU A 47 8.06 -7.36 4.91
CA GLU A 47 8.18 -7.49 3.45
C GLU A 47 6.91 -8.13 2.94
N VAL A 48 6.27 -7.52 1.93
CA VAL A 48 5.10 -8.08 1.27
C VAL A 48 5.35 -8.18 -0.23
N THR A 49 5.09 -9.36 -0.78
CA THR A 49 5.19 -9.64 -2.21
C THR A 49 3.81 -9.92 -2.77
N LEU A 50 3.37 -9.13 -3.76
CA LEU A 50 2.20 -9.44 -4.58
C LEU A 50 2.58 -10.45 -5.65
N LEU A 51 1.87 -11.58 -5.67
CA LEU A 51 2.08 -12.64 -6.65
C LEU A 51 1.13 -12.51 -7.83
N ARG A 52 -0.05 -11.92 -7.61
CA ARG A 52 -1.12 -11.77 -8.59
C ARG A 52 -1.87 -10.46 -8.40
N PRO A 53 -2.56 -9.94 -9.43
CA PRO A 53 -3.48 -8.81 -9.29
C PRO A 53 -4.55 -9.12 -8.23
N PRO A 54 -4.67 -8.32 -7.15
CA PRO A 54 -5.67 -8.58 -6.11
C PRO A 54 -7.09 -8.35 -6.64
N PRO A 55 -8.03 -9.29 -6.48
CA PRO A 55 -9.40 -9.09 -6.94
C PRO A 55 -10.14 -8.04 -6.08
N LEU A 56 -11.09 -7.35 -6.69
CA LEU A 56 -11.92 -6.33 -6.06
C LEU A 56 -13.28 -6.90 -5.68
N ASP A 57 -13.88 -6.39 -4.60
CA ASP A 57 -15.22 -6.71 -4.11
C ASP A 57 -15.49 -8.22 -3.87
N THR A 58 -14.43 -9.01 -3.78
CA THR A 58 -14.46 -10.45 -3.48
C THR A 58 -13.93 -10.70 -2.07
N PRO A 59 -14.58 -11.55 -1.26
CA PRO A 59 -14.02 -12.02 0.00
C PRO A 59 -12.72 -12.79 -0.21
N LEU A 60 -11.64 -12.30 0.40
CA LEU A 60 -10.34 -12.94 0.45
C LEU A 60 -10.06 -13.47 1.86
N VAL A 61 -9.31 -14.57 1.95
CA VAL A 61 -8.90 -15.14 3.23
C VAL A 61 -7.49 -14.65 3.54
N LEU A 62 -7.35 -13.93 4.66
CA LEU A 62 -6.07 -13.62 5.27
C LEU A 62 -5.73 -14.75 6.25
N GLU A 63 -4.67 -15.48 5.95
CA GLU A 63 -4.16 -16.55 6.79
C GLU A 63 -2.91 -16.07 7.52
N GLU A 64 -2.96 -16.00 8.85
CA GLU A 64 -1.84 -15.60 9.69
C GLU A 64 -1.24 -16.84 10.38
N ASP A 65 0.03 -17.10 10.07
CA ASP A 65 0.87 -18.07 10.78
C ASP A 65 1.95 -17.32 11.59
N ARG A 66 2.80 -18.04 12.32
CA ARG A 66 3.81 -17.46 13.22
C ARG A 66 4.81 -16.55 12.52
N ASP A 67 5.20 -16.87 11.29
CA ASP A 67 6.27 -16.21 10.55
C ASP A 67 5.84 -15.72 9.15
N ARG A 68 4.56 -15.90 8.81
CA ARG A 68 4.05 -15.63 7.48
C ARG A 68 2.57 -15.26 7.52
N VAL A 69 2.20 -14.33 6.64
CA VAL A 69 0.80 -13.98 6.36
C VAL A 69 0.54 -14.22 4.88
N ARG A 70 -0.55 -14.90 4.53
CA ARG A 70 -0.98 -15.10 3.15
C ARG A 70 -2.32 -14.45 2.88
N LEU A 71 -2.47 -13.84 1.72
CA LEU A 71 -3.77 -13.42 1.19
C LEU A 71 -4.19 -14.40 0.10
N MET A 72 -5.32 -15.08 0.30
CA MET A 72 -5.79 -16.18 -0.53
C MET A 72 -7.13 -15.83 -1.19
N ASP A 73 -7.26 -16.21 -2.46
CA ASP A 73 -8.51 -16.20 -3.22
C ASP A 73 -8.83 -17.63 -3.66
N ASN A 74 -9.83 -18.27 -3.05
CA ASN A 74 -10.29 -19.62 -3.44
C ASN A 74 -9.14 -20.65 -3.57
N GLY A 75 -8.17 -20.63 -2.63
CA GLY A 75 -7.01 -21.51 -2.62
C GLY A 75 -5.82 -21.04 -3.47
N VAL A 76 -5.94 -19.90 -4.17
CA VAL A 76 -4.86 -19.26 -4.92
C VAL A 76 -4.23 -18.15 -4.09
N GLU A 77 -2.91 -18.19 -3.93
CA GLU A 77 -2.19 -17.14 -3.22
C GLU A 77 -2.06 -15.87 -4.07
N ILE A 78 -2.55 -14.75 -3.52
CA ILE A 78 -2.51 -13.41 -4.11
C ILE A 78 -1.29 -12.63 -3.61
N ALA A 79 -0.98 -12.74 -2.32
CA ALA A 79 0.12 -12.04 -1.69
C ALA A 79 0.70 -12.82 -0.50
N ILE A 80 1.97 -12.60 -0.23
CA ILE A 80 2.69 -13.14 0.93
C ILE A 80 3.35 -12.00 1.70
N GLY A 81 3.13 -11.96 3.00
CA GLY A 81 3.85 -11.11 3.95
C GLY A 81 4.73 -11.94 4.89
N ARG A 82 5.87 -11.38 5.27
CA ARG A 82 6.77 -11.96 6.30
C ARG A 82 7.46 -10.86 7.11
N PRO A 83 7.81 -11.12 8.39
CA PRO A 83 8.69 -10.23 9.15
C PRO A 83 10.01 -10.00 8.41
N SER A 84 10.52 -8.77 8.48
CA SER A 84 11.75 -8.37 7.83
C SER A 84 12.49 -7.30 8.63
N THR A 85 13.60 -6.80 8.09
CA THR A 85 14.32 -5.64 8.61
C THR A 85 14.60 -4.69 7.46
N LEU A 86 14.50 -3.38 7.71
CA LEU A 86 14.79 -2.35 6.73
C LEU A 86 15.73 -1.33 7.34
N LYS A 87 16.88 -1.13 6.70
CA LYS A 87 17.80 -0.04 7.02
C LYS A 87 17.72 0.99 5.90
N LEU A 88 17.11 2.14 6.18
CA LEU A 88 16.94 3.22 5.23
C LEU A 88 17.58 4.50 5.76
N ASP A 89 18.39 5.15 4.93
CA ASP A 89 18.82 6.52 5.15
C ASP A 89 17.76 7.46 4.55
N VAL A 90 16.81 7.89 5.39
CA VAL A 90 15.67 8.70 4.96
C VAL A 90 16.14 10.14 4.77
N PRO A 91 16.06 10.70 3.54
CA PRO A 91 16.43 12.09 3.33
C PRO A 91 15.43 13.00 4.06
N PRO A 92 15.85 14.21 4.47
CA PRO A 92 14.92 15.18 5.03
C PRO A 92 13.82 15.50 4.00
N PRO A 93 12.56 15.67 4.43
CA PRO A 93 11.50 16.05 3.51
C PRO A 93 11.79 17.44 2.91
N PRO A 94 11.45 17.69 1.63
CA PRO A 94 11.56 19.03 1.07
C PRO A 94 10.59 19.99 1.76
N PRO A 95 10.85 21.32 1.72
CA PRO A 95 9.84 22.31 2.08
C PRO A 95 8.54 22.10 1.31
N VAL A 96 7.39 22.36 1.94
CA VAL A 96 6.07 22.11 1.34
C VAL A 96 5.89 22.83 0.00
N GLU A 97 6.43 24.04 -0.16
CA GLU A 97 6.33 24.79 -1.42
C GLU A 97 7.15 24.17 -2.55
N GLU A 98 8.24 23.49 -2.22
CA GLU A 98 9.00 22.72 -3.20
C GLU A 98 8.23 21.46 -3.61
N ALA A 99 7.58 20.79 -2.65
CA ALA A 99 6.70 19.65 -2.95
C ALA A 99 5.50 20.05 -3.82
N ARG A 100 4.93 21.25 -3.62
CA ARG A 100 3.86 21.79 -4.49
C ARG A 100 4.34 21.99 -5.92
N ARG A 101 5.46 22.69 -6.12
CA ARG A 101 6.07 22.88 -7.46
C ARG A 101 6.41 21.55 -8.13
N ALA A 102 6.85 20.56 -7.35
CA ALA A 102 7.11 19.23 -7.88
C ALA A 102 5.81 18.57 -8.37
N ALA A 103 4.72 18.65 -7.60
CA ALA A 103 3.43 18.11 -7.97
C ALA A 103 2.80 18.75 -9.22
N ASP A 104 3.07 20.04 -9.48
CA ASP A 104 2.59 20.72 -10.71
C ASP A 104 3.14 20.06 -12.00
N ARG A 105 4.27 19.36 -11.91
CA ARG A 105 4.91 18.62 -13.02
C ARG A 105 4.50 17.15 -13.10
N TYR A 106 3.54 16.71 -12.31
CA TYR A 106 3.09 15.31 -12.28
C TYR A 106 2.63 14.83 -13.66
N SER A 107 1.81 15.62 -14.36
CA SER A 107 1.24 15.25 -15.67
C SER A 107 2.30 15.11 -16.76
N ASP A 108 3.37 15.91 -16.70
CA ASP A 108 4.49 15.84 -17.67
C ASP A 108 5.33 14.57 -17.51
N PHE A 109 5.20 13.91 -16.37
CA PHE A 109 5.98 12.73 -15.99
C PHE A 109 5.21 11.41 -16.18
N ALA A 110 3.93 11.44 -16.55
CA ALA A 110 3.04 10.27 -16.49
C ALA A 110 2.31 9.96 -17.82
N PRO A 111 2.97 9.33 -18.81
CA PRO A 111 2.29 8.91 -20.06
C PRO A 111 1.36 7.69 -19.91
N PHE A 112 1.40 6.97 -18.78
CA PHE A 112 0.61 5.75 -18.53
C PHE A 112 -0.02 5.72 -17.13
N PHE A 113 -0.69 6.80 -16.71
CA PHE A 113 -1.45 6.77 -15.46
C PHE A 113 -2.84 6.14 -15.69
N VAL A 114 -3.32 5.41 -14.70
CA VAL A 114 -4.75 5.03 -14.62
C VAL A 114 -5.48 6.23 -14.01
N PRO A 115 -6.34 6.94 -14.75
CA PRO A 115 -6.98 8.17 -14.27
C PRO A 115 -7.78 8.00 -12.98
N THR A 116 -8.24 6.77 -12.74
CA THR A 116 -9.01 6.39 -11.56
C THR A 116 -8.17 5.63 -10.51
N CYS A 117 -6.84 5.58 -10.60
CA CYS A 117 -6.02 4.96 -9.56
C CYS A 117 -6.32 5.56 -8.18
N PHE A 118 -6.50 4.71 -7.17
CA PHE A 118 -6.79 5.13 -5.79
C PHE A 118 -5.74 6.10 -5.24
N VAL A 119 -4.47 5.93 -5.60
CA VAL A 119 -3.37 6.77 -5.07
C VAL A 119 -3.18 8.04 -5.89
N CYS A 120 -2.97 7.89 -7.20
CA CYS A 120 -2.50 8.98 -8.07
C CYS A 120 -3.45 9.33 -9.22
N GLY A 121 -4.68 8.80 -9.21
CA GLY A 121 -5.66 9.06 -10.26
C GLY A 121 -6.12 10.52 -10.25
N ILE A 122 -5.95 11.22 -11.37
CA ILE A 122 -6.34 12.63 -11.51
C ILE A 122 -7.85 12.84 -11.58
N ASP A 123 -8.62 11.79 -11.90
CA ASP A 123 -10.09 11.84 -11.92
C ASP A 123 -10.67 11.57 -10.52
N ARG A 124 -9.81 11.27 -9.53
CA ARG A 124 -10.20 11.08 -8.14
C ARG A 124 -10.30 12.41 -7.42
N LYS A 125 -11.25 12.49 -6.51
CA LYS A 125 -11.44 13.64 -5.62
C LYS A 125 -10.98 13.30 -4.21
N PRO A 126 -10.59 14.30 -3.38
CA PRO A 126 -10.35 14.08 -1.97
C PRO A 126 -11.53 13.36 -1.30
N GLY A 127 -11.22 12.33 -0.52
CA GLY A 127 -12.21 11.45 0.11
C GLY A 127 -12.60 10.22 -0.72
N ASP A 128 -12.32 10.22 -2.03
CA ASP A 128 -12.47 9.05 -2.90
C ASP A 128 -11.12 8.36 -3.17
N GLY A 129 -10.08 9.14 -3.52
CA GLY A 129 -8.69 8.69 -3.64
C GLY A 129 -7.74 9.48 -2.72
N LEU A 130 -6.47 9.07 -2.71
CA LEU A 130 -5.41 9.78 -1.98
C LEU A 130 -4.96 11.07 -2.68
N CYS A 131 -5.14 11.15 -4.00
CA CYS A 131 -4.80 12.31 -4.84
C CYS A 131 -3.33 12.75 -4.67
N ILE A 132 -2.41 11.79 -4.59
CA ILE A 132 -0.98 12.03 -4.46
C ILE A 132 -0.36 12.09 -5.86
N HIS A 133 -0.07 13.30 -6.30
CA HIS A 133 0.48 13.59 -7.63
C HIS A 133 1.97 13.92 -7.51
N ALA A 134 2.80 12.92 -7.18
CA ALA A 134 4.23 13.12 -6.94
C ALA A 134 4.98 13.39 -8.25
N GLY A 135 5.62 14.56 -8.34
CA GLY A 135 6.49 14.91 -9.46
C GLY A 135 7.93 15.15 -9.02
N PRO A 136 8.86 15.37 -9.97
CA PRO A 136 10.30 15.38 -9.69
C PRO A 136 10.75 16.60 -8.88
N LEU A 137 11.69 16.37 -7.96
CA LEU A 137 12.48 17.41 -7.30
C LEU A 137 13.72 17.75 -8.14
N GLU A 138 13.96 19.04 -8.37
CA GLU A 138 15.09 19.53 -9.15
C GLU A 138 16.30 19.82 -8.26
N GLY A 139 17.51 19.78 -8.84
CA GLY A 139 18.74 20.15 -8.13
C GLY A 139 19.15 19.21 -6.99
N ARG A 140 18.62 17.98 -6.96
CA ARG A 140 19.00 16.95 -5.98
C ARG A 140 20.14 16.08 -6.50
N THR A 141 21.02 15.64 -5.59
CA THR A 141 22.12 14.69 -5.90
C THR A 141 21.62 13.28 -6.16
N ARG A 142 20.45 12.91 -5.60
CA ARG A 142 19.74 11.67 -5.89
C ARG A 142 18.37 12.01 -6.47
N PRO A 143 17.90 11.30 -7.52
CA PRO A 143 16.55 11.44 -8.04
C PRO A 143 15.53 11.25 -6.92
N ALA A 144 14.56 12.17 -6.83
CA ALA A 144 13.50 12.14 -5.84
C ALA A 144 12.25 12.78 -6.41
N VAL A 145 11.09 12.33 -5.92
CA VAL A 145 9.79 12.94 -6.21
C VAL A 145 9.17 13.45 -4.93
N ALA A 146 8.27 14.42 -5.02
CA ALA A 146 7.53 14.92 -3.90
C ALA A 146 6.12 15.37 -4.31
N ALA A 147 5.20 15.28 -3.35
CA ALA A 147 3.89 15.91 -3.41
C ALA A 147 3.48 16.31 -1.98
N PRO A 148 2.71 17.41 -1.82
CA PRO A 148 1.93 17.58 -0.61
C PRO A 148 0.83 16.51 -0.57
N TRP A 149 0.54 15.98 0.61
CA TRP A 149 -0.60 15.09 0.81
C TRP A 149 -1.56 15.71 1.82
N THR A 150 -2.78 15.99 1.37
CA THR A 150 -3.85 16.48 2.25
C THR A 150 -4.66 15.30 2.74
N ILE A 151 -4.59 15.02 4.05
CA ILE A 151 -5.28 13.88 4.65
C ILE A 151 -6.77 14.18 4.74
N HIS A 152 -7.58 13.33 4.10
CA HIS A 152 -9.03 13.37 4.29
C HIS A 152 -9.42 12.55 5.54
N GLN A 153 -10.44 13.01 6.28
CA GLN A 153 -10.85 12.41 7.56
C GLN A 153 -11.21 10.92 7.49
N ASN A 154 -11.68 10.44 6.32
CA ASN A 154 -12.04 9.02 6.15
C ASN A 154 -10.83 8.06 6.07
N LEU A 155 -9.61 8.62 6.01
CA LEU A 155 -8.36 7.87 6.08
C LEU A 155 -7.87 7.69 7.51
N VAL A 156 -8.45 8.43 8.46
CA VAL A 156 -8.05 8.45 9.86
C VAL A 156 -8.85 7.38 10.62
N GLY A 157 -8.16 6.57 11.42
CA GLY A 157 -8.76 5.59 12.31
C GLY A 157 -9.20 6.20 13.64
N ASP A 158 -9.78 5.39 14.51
CA ASP A 158 -10.32 5.83 15.81
C ASP A 158 -9.24 6.36 16.76
N ASP A 159 -7.96 6.02 16.51
CA ASP A 159 -6.81 6.51 17.28
C ASP A 159 -6.29 7.88 16.80
N GLY A 160 -6.95 8.50 15.81
CA GLY A 160 -6.55 9.77 15.24
C GLY A 160 -5.36 9.70 14.28
N ARG A 161 -4.89 8.49 13.93
CA ARG A 161 -3.82 8.28 12.95
C ARG A 161 -4.36 7.81 11.62
N ILE A 162 -3.59 8.02 10.56
CA ILE A 162 -3.88 7.45 9.24
C ILE A 162 -3.86 5.93 9.38
N ARG A 163 -4.91 5.25 8.88
CA ARG A 163 -4.95 3.79 8.87
C ARG A 163 -3.79 3.23 8.05
N HIS A 164 -3.22 2.12 8.54
CA HIS A 164 -1.97 1.56 8.03
C HIS A 164 -2.01 1.28 6.53
N GLU A 165 -3.11 0.72 6.03
CA GLU A 165 -3.27 0.41 4.60
C GLU A 165 -3.20 1.63 3.69
N PHE A 166 -3.63 2.81 4.16
CA PHE A 166 -3.52 4.04 3.39
C PHE A 166 -2.12 4.64 3.46
N LEU A 167 -1.43 4.47 4.58
CA LEU A 167 -0.03 4.88 4.69
C LEU A 167 0.85 4.04 3.77
N THR A 168 0.66 2.72 3.73
CA THR A 168 1.37 1.85 2.79
C THR A 168 1.04 2.20 1.34
N ALA A 169 -0.24 2.45 1.01
CA ALA A 169 -0.65 2.89 -0.31
C ALA A 169 -0.02 4.24 -0.73
N ALA A 170 0.12 5.19 0.19
CA ALA A 170 0.75 6.48 -0.07
C ALA A 170 2.26 6.36 -0.37
N LEU A 171 2.93 5.38 0.24
CA LEU A 171 4.36 5.12 0.04
C LEU A 171 4.65 4.31 -1.22
N ASP A 172 3.73 3.44 -1.65
CA ASP A 172 3.84 2.63 -2.87
C ASP A 172 3.55 3.45 -4.13
N PHE A 173 4.36 4.48 -4.36
CA PHE A 173 4.34 5.23 -5.61
C PHE A 173 5.43 4.69 -6.55
N SER A 174 5.00 3.88 -7.52
CA SER A 174 5.84 3.01 -8.35
C SER A 174 6.67 3.71 -9.44
N ARG A 175 6.92 5.02 -9.36
CA ARG A 175 7.62 5.78 -10.43
C ARG A 175 9.03 6.30 -10.10
N LEU A 176 9.61 5.91 -8.97
CA LEU A 176 11.06 6.11 -8.72
C LEU A 176 11.97 5.10 -9.44
N MET A 177 11.41 4.22 -10.30
CA MET A 177 12.14 3.17 -11.03
C MET A 177 12.26 3.47 -12.54
N ALA A 178 12.63 4.68 -12.92
CA ALA A 178 13.05 5.01 -14.29
C ALA A 178 14.31 5.89 -14.26
#